data_AF-A0A9Q4KMK4-F1
#
_entry.id   AF-A0A9Q4KMK4-F1
#
_cell.length_a   1.000
_cell.length_b   1.000
_cell.length_c   1.000
_cell.angle_alpha   90.00
_cell.angle_beta   90.00
_cell.angle_gamma   90.00
#
_symmetry.space_group_name_H-M   'P 1'
#
loop_
_entity.id
_entity.type
_entity.pdbx_description
1 polymer ?
#
loop_
_entity_poly.entity_id
_entity_poly.type
_entity_poly.pdbx_seq_one_letter_code
_entity_poly.pdbx_strand_id
1 'polypeptide(L)' 'MAPTIVVSSDTKENLRKFGEKGETFDQIIRRLMEDACWRKADARWNIILEDEEFTPLADL' A
#
# COMPACT_ATOMS: atom_id res chain seq x y z
N MET A 1 12.34 -20.42 -9.14
CA MET A 1 13.03 -20.09 -7.87
C MET A 1 12.72 -18.63 -7.59
N ALA A 2 12.09 -18.31 -6.46
CA ALA A 2 11.79 -16.92 -6.11
C ALA A 2 13.02 -16.26 -5.45
N PRO A 3 13.22 -14.95 -5.63
CA PRO A 3 14.30 -14.23 -4.95
C PRO A 3 14.05 -14.18 -3.44
N THR A 4 15.11 -14.36 -2.64
CA THR A 4 15.04 -14.26 -1.18
C THR A 4 15.34 -12.83 -0.74
N ILE A 5 14.41 -12.21 -0.03
CA ILE A 5 14.60 -10.91 0.61
C ILE A 5 15.03 -11.15 2.07
N VAL A 6 16.19 -10.63 2.44
CA VAL A 6 16.67 -10.69 3.83
C VAL A 6 16.08 -9.53 4.61
N VAL A 7 15.49 -9.83 5.77
CA VAL A 7 14.91 -8.86 6.71
C VAL A 7 15.42 -9.12 8.11
N SER A 8 15.30 -8.15 9.02
CA SER A 8 15.66 -8.35 10.43
C SER A 8 14.74 -9.38 11.10
N SER A 9 15.19 -9.94 12.23
CA SER A 9 14.36 -10.82 13.07
C SER A 9 13.03 -10.16 13.42
N ASP A 10 13.08 -8.88 13.77
CA ASP A 10 11.94 -8.12 14.25
C ASP A 10 10.92 -7.90 13.14
N THR A 11 11.38 -7.55 11.93
CA THR A 11 10.51 -7.43 10.75
C THR A 11 9.86 -8.76 10.40
N LYS A 12 10.61 -9.86 10.46
CA LYS A 12 10.08 -11.21 10.21
C LYS A 12 9.00 -11.58 11.23
N GLU A 13 9.20 -11.24 12.50
CA GLU A 13 8.22 -11.49 13.55
C GLU A 13 6.97 -10.62 13.39
N ASN A 14 7.13 -9.35 13.02
CA ASN A 14 6.01 -8.47 12.71
C ASN A 14 5.18 -8.98 11.52
N LEU A 15 5.84 -9.45 10.44
CA LEU A 15 5.14 -10.09 9.33
C LEU A 15 4.36 -11.33 9.78
N ARG A 16 4.95 -12.15 10.66
CA ARG A 16 4.27 -13.35 11.19
C ARG A 16 3.05 -13.01 12.05
N LYS A 17 3.10 -11.93 12.83
CA LYS A 17 1.98 -11.45 13.65
C LYS A 17 0.88 -10.81 12.81
N PHE A 18 1.26 -10.19 11.70
CA PHE A 18 0.34 -9.52 10.78
C PHE A 18 -0.38 -10.51 9.84
N GLY A 19 0.25 -11.64 9.52
CA GLY A 19 -0.33 -12.67 8.67
C GLY A 19 -1.46 -13.45 9.33
N GLU A 20 -2.41 -13.91 8.52
CA GLU A 20 -3.47 -14.82 8.94
C GLU A 20 -3.04 -16.29 8.83
N LYS A 21 -3.83 -17.19 9.43
CA LYS A 21 -3.50 -18.62 9.45
C LYS A 21 -3.50 -19.19 8.03
N GLY A 22 -2.32 -19.64 7.58
CA GLY A 22 -2.12 -20.22 6.24
C GLY A 22 -1.61 -19.23 5.19
N GLU A 23 -1.41 -17.97 5.56
CA GLU A 23 -0.87 -16.94 4.68
C GLU A 23 0.66 -17.04 4.57
N THR A 24 1.18 -16.90 3.36
CA THR A 24 2.62 -16.89 3.09
C THR A 24 3.19 -15.47 3.25
N PHE A 25 4.50 -15.37 3.51
CA PHE A 25 5.17 -14.06 3.57
C PHE A 25 5.00 -13.25 2.28
N ASP A 26 4.96 -13.90 1.12
CA ASP A 26 4.74 -13.24 -0.17
C ASP A 26 3.35 -12.60 -0.26
N GLN A 27 2.31 -13.33 0.17
CA GLN A 27 0.94 -12.80 0.20
C GLN A 27 0.80 -11.61 1.16
N ILE A 28 1.41 -11.72 2.34
CA ILE A 28 1.41 -10.63 3.34
C ILE A 28 2.08 -9.38 2.76
N ILE A 29 3.25 -9.54 2.13
CA ILE A 29 3.99 -8.42 1.53
C ILE A 29 3.18 -7.80 0.40
N ARG A 30 2.55 -8.61 -0.48
CA ARG A 30 1.71 -8.10 -1.56
C ARG A 30 0.53 -7.27 -1.03
N ARG A 31 -0.18 -7.75 -0.01
CA ARG A 31 -1.28 -7.01 0.63
C ARG A 31 -0.80 -5.67 1.20
N LEU A 32 0.32 -5.67 1.92
CA LEU A 32 0.92 -4.45 2.47
C LEU A 32 1.32 -3.45 1.38
N MET A 33 1.82 -3.94 0.23
CA MET A 33 2.16 -3.10 -0.91
C MET A 33 0.91 -2.48 -1.55
N GLU A 34 -0.16 -3.25 -1.69
CA GLU A 34 -1.44 -2.75 -2.20
C GLU A 34 -2.02 -1.67 -1.28
N ASP A 35 -2.07 -1.92 0.03
CA ASP A 35 -2.53 -0.95 1.03
C ASP A 35 -1.69 0.34 1.01
N ALA A 36 -0.36 0.21 0.93
CA ALA A 36 0.53 1.37 0.85
C ALA A 36 0.35 2.15 -0.46
N CYS A 37 0.11 1.46 -1.58
CA CYS A 37 -0.18 2.08 -2.87
C CYS A 37 -1.48 2.88 -2.81
N TRP A 38 -2.55 2.31 -2.24
CA TRP A 38 -3.81 2.99 -2.02
C TRP A 38 -3.66 4.24 -1.16
N ARG A 39 -2.96 4.15 -0.03
CA ARG A 39 -2.73 5.32 0.84
C ARG A 39 -1.92 6.43 0.16
N LYS A 40 -0.97 6.07 -0.70
CA LYS A 40 -0.18 7.04 -1.46
C LYS A 40 -0.99 7.67 -2.60
N ALA A 41 -1.84 6.89 -3.26
CA ALA A 41 -2.77 7.40 -4.26
C ALA A 41 -3.75 8.39 -3.61
N ASP A 42 -4.33 8.04 -2.47
CA ASP A 42 -5.24 8.89 -1.71
C ASP A 42 -4.58 10.21 -1.28
N ALA A 43 -3.36 10.17 -0.73
CA ALA A 43 -2.61 11.38 -0.40
C ALA A 43 -2.35 12.28 -1.61
N ARG A 44 -2.07 11.69 -2.78
CA ARG A 44 -1.89 12.46 -4.03
C ARG A 44 -3.20 13.07 -4.52
N TRP A 45 -4.32 12.38 -4.34
CA TRP A 45 -5.64 12.87 -4.76
C TRP A 45 -6.15 13.97 -3.84
N ASN A 46 -5.89 13.87 -2.53
CA ASN A 46 -6.21 14.92 -1.57
C ASN A 46 -5.46 16.23 -1.87
N ILE A 47 -4.20 16.17 -2.32
CA ILE A 47 -3.45 17.36 -2.76
C ILE A 47 -4.12 18.01 -3.98
N ILE A 48 -4.54 17.22 -4.96
CA ILE A 48 -5.21 17.75 -6.16
C ILE A 48 -6.54 18.43 -5.80
N LEU A 49 -7.33 17.82 -4.90
CA LEU A 49 -8.59 18.39 -4.42
C LEU A 49 -8.44 19.66 -3.58
N GLU A 50 -7.29 19.84 -2.92
CA GLU A 50 -7.02 21.02 -2.10
C GLU A 50 -6.52 22.22 -2.93
N ASP A 51 -5.78 21.97 -4.02
CA ASP A 51 -5.16 23.01 -4.84
C ASP A 51 -5.86 23.30 -6.19
N GLU A 52 -6.71 22.41 -6.72
CA GLU A 52 -7.41 22.64 -8.00
C GLU A 52 -8.84 23.17 -7.82
N GLU A 53 -9.13 24.32 -8.43
CA GLU A 53 -10.49 24.85 -8.53
C GLU A 53 -11.35 23.94 -9.42
N PHE A 54 -12.40 23.35 -8.85
CA PHE A 54 -13.32 22.48 -9.58
C PHE A 54 -13.94 23.24 -10.76
N THR A 55 -13.63 22.82 -11.99
CA THR A 55 -14.27 23.36 -13.19
C THR A 55 -15.45 22.45 -13.59
N PRO A 56 -16.71 22.91 -13.48
CA PRO A 56 -17.86 22.14 -13.91
C PRO A 56 -17.81 21.85 -15.41
N LEU A 57 -18.25 20.65 -15.81
CA LEU A 57 -18.28 20.24 -17.21
C LEU A 57 -19.15 21.15 -18.10
N ALA A 58 -20.08 21.90 -17.51
CA ALA A 58 -20.93 22.86 -18.22
C ALA A 58 -20.19 24.09 -18.73
N ASP A 59 -18.99 24.37 -18.20
CA ASP A 59 -18.17 25.54 -18.51
C ASP A 59 -17.04 25.24 -19.51
N LEU A 60 -17.08 24.07 -20.18
CA LEU A 60 -16.08 23.58 -21.13
C LEU A 60 -16.48 23.80 -22.60
#